data_AF-A0A920IKI0-F1
#
_entry.id   AF-A0A920IKI0-F1
#
_cell.length_a   1.000
_cell.length_b   1.000
_cell.length_c   1.000
_cell.angle_alpha   90.00
_cell.angle_beta   90.00
_cell.angle_gamma   90.00
#
_symmetry.space_group_name_H-M   'P 1'
#
loop_
_entity.id
_entity.type
_entity.pdbx_description
1 polymer ?
#
loop_
_entity_poly.entity_id
_entity_poly.type
_entity_poly.pdbx_seq_one_letter_code
_entity_poly.pdbx_strand_id
1 'polypeptide(L)'
;MENDFSGTFAIDSTTGEVSLNNSLDYETTSSYNLKVIATDSKGLTKEIIEPLQVGDVVISFNGDQTDPNDTYSEGYSLRSRYR
;
A
#
# COMPACT_ATOMS: atom_id res chain seq x y z
N MET A 1 -10.61 -14.83 4.47
CA MET A 1 -10.56 -13.57 3.70
C MET A 1 -11.00 -13.88 2.28
N GLU A 2 -11.84 -13.05 1.66
CA GLU A 2 -12.40 -13.36 0.33
C GLU A 2 -11.61 -12.74 -0.83
N ASN A 3 -10.94 -11.61 -0.60
CA ASN A 3 -10.16 -10.91 -1.63
C ASN A 3 -8.74 -10.63 -1.14
N ASP A 4 -7.83 -11.58 -1.35
CA ASP A 4 -6.41 -11.52 -0.98
C ASP A 4 -5.51 -10.76 -1.97
N PHE A 5 -6.11 -10.20 -3.02
CA PHE A 5 -5.43 -9.45 -4.08
C PHE A 5 -4.24 -10.23 -4.67
N SER A 6 -4.53 -11.42 -5.19
CA SER A 6 -3.52 -12.35 -5.74
C SER A 6 -2.48 -12.76 -4.70
N GLY A 7 -2.93 -13.00 -3.46
CA GLY A 7 -2.08 -13.39 -2.34
C GLY A 7 -1.19 -12.30 -1.78
N THR A 8 -1.41 -11.02 -2.11
CA THR A 8 -0.69 -9.88 -1.52
C THR A 8 -0.89 -9.82 0.00
N PHE A 9 -2.09 -10.17 0.46
CA PHE A 9 -2.44 -10.20 1.87
C PHE A 9 -2.65 -11.63 2.35
N ALA A 10 -2.24 -11.90 3.59
CA ALA A 10 -2.56 -13.12 4.31
C ALA A 10 -3.30 -12.76 5.61
N ILE A 11 -4.10 -13.70 6.12
CA ILE A 11 -4.74 -13.58 7.43
C ILE A 11 -4.47 -14.83 8.27
N ASP A 12 -4.01 -14.65 9.51
CA ASP A 12 -3.94 -15.73 10.48
C ASP A 12 -5.36 -16.10 10.94
N SER A 13 -5.75 -17.35 10.69
CA SER A 13 -7.10 -17.83 11.01
C SER A 13 -7.43 -17.93 12.51
N THR A 14 -6.42 -17.93 13.37
CA THR A 14 -6.55 -18.03 14.83
C THR A 14 -6.57 -16.66 15.50
N THR A 15 -5.69 -15.75 15.09
CA THR A 15 -5.56 -14.42 15.70
C THR A 15 -6.32 -13.33 14.95
N GLY A 16 -6.58 -13.53 13.66
CA GLY A 16 -7.16 -12.52 12.77
C GLY A 16 -6.14 -11.47 12.29
N GLU A 17 -4.85 -11.65 12.57
CA GLU A 17 -3.80 -10.74 12.13
C GLU A 17 -3.66 -10.77 10.59
N VAL A 18 -3.64 -9.59 9.97
CA VAL A 18 -3.45 -9.44 8.52
C VAL A 18 -2.01 -9.02 8.25
N SER A 19 -1.32 -9.75 7.38
CA SER A 19 0.06 -9.51 7.00
C SER A 19 0.21 -9.35 5.48
N LEU A 20 1.34 -8.78 5.07
CA LEU A 20 1.72 -8.67 3.66
C LEU A 20 2.63 -9.83 3.26
N ASN A 21 2.34 -10.45 2.13
CA ASN A 21 3.25 -11.39 1.48
C ASN A 21 4.11 -10.71 0.41
N ASN A 22 3.62 -9.62 -0.17
CA ASN A 22 4.28 -8.85 -1.23
C ASN A 22 4.42 -7.38 -0.82
N SER A 23 5.41 -6.70 -1.40
CA SER A 23 5.55 -5.25 -1.26
C SER A 23 4.39 -4.51 -1.91
N LEU A 24 3.96 -3.41 -1.28
CA LEU A 24 2.98 -2.50 -1.85
C LEU A 24 3.70 -1.40 -2.66
N ASP A 25 3.05 -0.96 -3.73
CA ASP A 25 3.54 0.09 -4.62
C ASP A 25 2.38 1.06 -4.87
N TYR A 26 2.54 2.31 -4.42
CA TYR A 26 1.47 3.31 -4.45
C TYR A 26 1.05 3.65 -5.89
N GLU A 27 2.03 3.80 -6.78
CA GLU A 27 1.84 4.13 -8.19
C GLU A 27 1.02 3.06 -8.92
N THR A 28 1.19 1.79 -8.54
CA THR A 28 0.42 0.68 -9.08
C THR A 28 -0.95 0.55 -8.42
N THR A 29 -1.04 0.67 -7.10
CA THR A 29 -2.31 0.54 -6.36
C THR A 29 -2.26 1.35 -5.07
N SER A 30 -3.06 2.41 -5.01
CA SER A 30 -3.12 3.34 -3.89
C SER A 30 -4.06 2.91 -2.75
N SER A 31 -4.97 1.95 -2.99
CA SER A 31 -5.88 1.46 -1.95
C SER A 31 -6.43 0.07 -2.24
N TYR A 32 -6.82 -0.62 -1.16
CA TYR A 32 -7.44 -1.94 -1.18
C TYR A 32 -8.73 -1.91 -0.34
N ASN A 33 -9.75 -2.65 -0.76
CA ASN A 33 -10.93 -2.92 0.07
C ASN A 33 -10.83 -4.35 0.60
N LEU A 34 -10.36 -4.49 1.83
CA LEU A 34 -10.15 -5.80 2.45
C LEU A 34 -11.48 -6.30 3.01
N LYS A 35 -11.96 -7.43 2.50
CA LYS A 35 -13.14 -8.14 3.03
C LYS A 35 -12.69 -9.30 3.92
N VAL A 36 -12.88 -9.13 5.22
CA VAL A 36 -12.59 -10.15 6.24
C VAL A 36 -13.90 -10.82 6.65
N ILE A 37 -13.88 -12.15 6.70
CA ILE A 37 -15.03 -12.98 7.08
C ILE A 37 -14.58 -13.86 8.26
N ALA A 38 -15.29 -13.76 9.37
CA ALA A 38 -15.13 -14.63 10.53
C ALA A 38 -16.34 -15.55 10.63
N THR A 39 -16.10 -16.84 10.87
CA THR A 39 -17.14 -17.86 11.03
C THR A 39 -16.98 -18.52 12.39
N ASP A 40 -18.05 -18.59 13.18
CA ASP A 40 -18.02 -19.30 14.46
C ASP A 40 -18.22 -20.82 14.29
N SER A 41 -18.05 -21.57 15.37
CA SER A 41 -18.21 -23.04 15.39
C SER A 41 -19.61 -23.54 15.01
N LYS A 42 -20.62 -22.67 15.01
CA LYS A 42 -22.01 -22.98 14.64
C LYS A 42 -22.33 -22.54 13.20
N GLY A 43 -21.35 -22.03 12.46
CA GLY A 43 -21.50 -21.58 11.09
C GLY A 43 -22.07 -20.16 10.95
N LEU A 44 -22.18 -19.38 12.04
CA LEU A 44 -22.57 -17.98 11.95
C LEU A 44 -21.40 -17.15 11.44
N THR A 45 -21.65 -16.35 10.42
CA THR A 45 -20.64 -15.51 9.79
C THR A 45 -20.82 -14.03 10.15
N LYS A 46 -19.70 -13.33 10.26
CA LYS A 46 -19.65 -11.86 10.28
C LYS A 46 -18.64 -11.39 9.25
N GLU A 47 -19.01 -10.34 8.53
CA GLU A 47 -18.19 -9.74 7.50
C GLU A 47 -17.85 -8.30 7.88
N ILE A 48 -16.63 -7.89 7.60
CA ILE A 48 -16.15 -6.51 7.73
C ILE A 48 -15.43 -6.15 6.44
N ILE A 49 -15.72 -4.96 5.91
CA ILE A 49 -15.06 -4.40 4.73
C ILE A 49 -14.41 -3.08 5.17
N GLU A 50 -13.09 -3.03 5.18
CA GLU A 50 -12.35 -1.82 5.53
C GLU A 50 -11.44 -1.38 4.38
N PRO A 51 -11.43 -0.08 4.04
CA PRO A 51 -10.49 0.47 3.09
C PRO A 51 -9.09 0.58 3.73
N LEU A 52 -8.09 -0.03 3.09
CA LEU A 52 -6.69 0.12 3.42
C LEU A 52 -6.02 1.03 2.40
N GLN A 53 -5.49 2.16 2.86
CA GLN A 53 -4.74 3.10 2.03
C GLN A 53 -3.27 2.70 1.98
N VAL A 54 -2.67 2.77 0.78
CA VAL A 54 -1.21 2.64 0.61
C VAL A 54 -0.59 4.02 0.75
N GLY A 55 0.42 4.12 1.61
CA GLY A 55 1.19 5.35 1.75
C GLY A 55 2.29 5.43 0.70
N ASP A 56 2.45 6.61 0.09
CA ASP A 56 3.59 6.93 -0.76
C ASP A 56 4.72 7.57 0.06
N VAL A 57 5.97 7.21 -0.24
CA VAL A 57 7.16 7.81 0.34
C VAL A 57 7.77 8.77 -0.67
N VAL A 58 7.40 10.03 -0.56
CA VAL A 58 7.94 11.09 -1.42
C VAL A 58 9.35 11.49 -0.96
N ILE A 59 10.35 11.33 -1.83
CA ILE A 59 11.71 11.84 -1.59
C ILE A 59 11.79 13.30 -2.02
N SER A 60 11.96 14.20 -1.06
CA SER A 60 12.27 15.61 -1.31
C SER A 60 13.79 15.83 -1.27
N PHE A 61 14.38 16.25 -2.38
CA PHE A 61 15.75 16.74 -2.38
C PHE A 61 15.79 18.17 -1.85
N ASN A 62 16.33 18.38 -0.65
CA ASN A 62 16.71 19.70 -0.17
C ASN A 62 18.06 20.07 -0.79
N GLY A 63 18.08 20.34 -2.09
CA GLY A 63 19.28 20.85 -2.75
C GLY A 63 19.52 22.29 -2.31
N ASP A 64 20.49 22.52 -1.42
CA ASP A 64 21.28 23.74 -1.55
C ASP A 64 22.20 23.52 -2.76
N GLN A 65 21.70 23.97 -3.90
CA GLN A 65 22.31 23.79 -5.19
C GLN A 65 23.24 24.98 -5.46
N THR A 66 24.50 24.89 -5.05
CA THR A 66 25.51 25.91 -5.36
C THR A 66 26.79 25.38 -6.02
N ASP A 67 26.89 24.10 -6.40
CA ASP A 67 28.01 23.63 -7.22
C ASP A 67 27.69 23.72 -8.73
N PRO A 68 28.34 24.63 -9.48
CA PRO A 68 28.14 24.78 -10.92
C PRO A 68 28.72 23.62 -11.77
N ASN A 69 29.41 22.64 -11.17
CA ASN A 69 29.93 21.45 -11.87
C ASN A 69 29.12 20.17 -11.63
N ASP A 70 28.08 20.20 -10.78
CA ASP A 70 27.13 19.10 -10.73
C ASP A 70 26.28 19.11 -12.00
N THR A 71 26.65 18.27 -12.96
CA THR A 71 25.84 18.00 -14.14
C THR A 71 24.61 17.23 -13.68
N TYR A 72 23.54 17.95 -13.36
CA TYR A 72 22.22 17.34 -13.22
C TYR A 72 21.83 16.78 -14.57
N SER A 73 22.02 15.46 -14.72
CA SER A 73 21.45 14.74 -15.85
C SER A 73 19.94 14.97 -15.84
N GLU A 74 19.45 15.59 -16.89
CA GLU A 74 18.04 15.88 -17.16
C GLU A 74 17.14 14.69 -16.76
N GLY A 75 16.02 14.93 -16.06
CA GLY A 75 14.92 13.98 -16.18
C GLY A 75 13.82 13.97 -15.11
N TYR A 76 14.10 14.21 -13.83
CA TYR A 76 13.08 14.02 -12.80
C TYR A 76 12.53 15.35 -12.28
N SER A 77 11.72 16.00 -13.11
CA SER A 77 10.75 16.96 -12.60
C SER A 77 9.66 16.15 -11.89
N LEU A 78 9.73 15.99 -10.57
CA LEU A 78 8.61 15.51 -9.76
C LEU A 78 7.53 16.61 -9.76
N ARG A 79 6.84 16.77 -10.89
CA ARG A 79 5.53 17.42 -10.91
C ARG A 79 4.58 16.46 -10.21
N SER A 80 4.51 16.57 -8.90
CA SER A 80 3.34 16.14 -8.16
C SER A 80 2.16 16.97 -8.68
N ARG A 81 1.46 16.40 -9.65
CA ARG A 81 0.09 16.76 -10.00
C ARG A 81 -0.73 15.50 -9.92
N TYR A 82 -1.16 15.17 -8.71
CA TYR A 82 -2.39 14.43 -8.52
C TYR A 82 -3.26 15.21 -7.53
N ARG A 83 -4.50 15.46 -7.97
CA ARG A 83 -5.60 15.93 -7.13
C ARG A 83 -6.13 14.76 -6.32
#